data_AF-A0A356X4W0-F1
#
_entry.id   AF-A0A356X4W0-F1
#
_cell.length_a   1.000
_cell.length_b   1.000
_cell.length_c   1.000
_cell.angle_alpha   90.00
_cell.angle_beta   90.00
_cell.angle_gamma   90.00
#
_symmetry.space_group_name_H-M   'P 1'
#
loop_
_entity.id
_entity.type
_entity.pdbx_description
1 polymer ?
#
loop_
_entity_poly.entity_id
_entity_poly.type
_entity_poly.pdbx_seq_one_letter_code
_entity_poly.pdbx_strand_id
1 'polypeptide(L)'
;MKKLIPFIIFLMIFISCSSVDYLRYTEQTFQPTYEVEIFQTNLPEKDYIELGLLSVDTGKKAIIELKDKAKEIGANAIIILGEKNEGTVAVPIGDMAYGVPVNKLQAVAIRYKDDQ
;
A
#
# COMPACT_ATOMS: atom_id res chain seq x y z
N MET A 1 -49.69 4.41 6.56
CA MET A 1 -48.42 4.89 5.99
C MET A 1 -47.47 5.35 7.11
N LYS A 2 -46.79 4.45 7.86
CA LYS A 2 -45.90 4.85 8.98
C LYS A 2 -44.73 3.88 9.26
N LYS A 3 -44.21 3.15 8.27
CA LYS A 3 -43.12 2.17 8.48
C LYS A 3 -41.98 2.21 7.44
N LEU A 4 -41.80 3.31 6.72
CA LEU A 4 -40.71 3.45 5.73
C LEU A 4 -39.47 4.20 6.25
N ILE A 5 -39.56 4.82 7.42
CA ILE A 5 -38.50 5.69 7.95
C ILE A 5 -37.31 4.93 8.58
N PRO A 6 -37.45 3.77 9.27
CA PRO A 6 -36.28 3.14 9.89
C PRO A 6 -35.36 2.41 8.89
N PHE A 7 -35.83 2.16 7.65
CA PHE A 7 -35.04 1.46 6.64
C PHE A 7 -33.97 2.36 5.98
N ILE A 8 -34.21 3.68 5.94
CA ILE A 8 -33.30 4.64 5.30
C ILE A 8 -32.10 4.97 6.22
N ILE A 9 -32.27 4.90 7.54
CA ILE A 9 -31.20 5.17 8.51
C ILE A 9 -30.18 4.02 8.58
N PHE A 10 -30.60 2.78 8.29
CA PHE A 10 -29.71 1.61 8.25
C PHE A 10 -28.78 1.61 7.02
N LEU A 11 -29.11 2.39 5.98
CA LEU A 11 -28.39 2.43 4.71
C LEU A 11 -27.26 3.50 4.65
N MET A 12 -27.00 4.24 5.73
CA MET A 12 -25.93 5.26 5.76
C MET A 12 -24.60 4.81 6.38
N ILE A 13 -24.44 3.53 6.72
CA ILE A 13 -23.15 2.98 7.19
C ILE A 13 -22.32 2.53 5.98
N PHE A 14 -22.10 3.42 5.00
CA PHE A 14 -21.12 3.17 3.95
C PHE A 14 -19.78 3.77 4.36
N ILE A 15 -19.00 2.93 5.05
CA ILE A 15 -17.61 2.58 4.73
C ILE A 15 -16.76 3.81 4.32
N SER A 16 -16.09 4.43 5.29
CA SER A 16 -14.85 5.17 5.02
C SER A 16 -13.77 4.17 4.60
N CYS A 17 -13.74 3.84 3.31
CA CYS A 17 -12.61 3.14 2.70
C CYS A 17 -11.51 4.18 2.53
N SER A 18 -10.50 4.16 3.41
CA SER A 18 -9.25 4.86 3.16
C SER A 18 -8.69 4.34 1.84
N SER A 19 -8.57 5.20 0.84
CA SER A 19 -8.11 4.82 -0.50
C SER A 19 -6.58 4.84 -0.53
N VAL A 20 -5.97 3.67 -0.70
CA VAL A 20 -4.55 3.57 -1.02
C VAL A 20 -4.35 3.96 -2.48
N ASP A 21 -3.57 5.01 -2.72
CA ASP A 21 -3.15 5.42 -4.06
C ASP A 21 -2.09 4.42 -4.57
N TYR A 22 -2.23 4.00 -5.83
CA TYR A 22 -1.30 3.07 -6.48
C TYR A 22 -0.82 3.64 -7.81
N LEU A 23 0.48 3.93 -7.88
CA LEU A 23 1.18 4.30 -9.10
C LEU A 23 1.93 3.08 -9.64
N ARG A 24 1.41 2.49 -10.70
CA ARG A 24 1.94 1.27 -11.34
C ARG A 24 3.22 1.55 -12.14
N TYR A 25 4.21 0.66 -12.01
CA TYR A 25 5.49 0.75 -12.74
C TYR A 25 5.63 -0.26 -13.89
N THR A 26 4.75 -1.25 -13.96
CA THR A 26 4.82 -2.36 -14.92
C THR A 26 3.46 -2.66 -15.52
N GLU A 27 3.42 -3.10 -16.78
CA GLU A 27 2.19 -3.56 -17.44
C GLU A 27 1.78 -4.98 -16.99
N GLN A 28 2.68 -5.70 -16.32
CA GLN A 28 2.42 -7.07 -15.84
C GLN A 28 1.34 -7.07 -14.75
N THR A 29 0.42 -8.03 -14.84
CA THR A 29 -0.63 -8.23 -13.84
C THR A 29 -0.43 -9.58 -13.17
N PHE A 30 -0.50 -9.59 -11.84
CA PHE A 30 -0.31 -10.77 -11.01
C PHE A 30 -1.61 -11.14 -10.32
N GLN A 31 -1.76 -12.42 -10.01
CA GLN A 31 -2.86 -12.86 -9.14
C GLN A 31 -2.64 -12.34 -7.72
N PRO A 32 -3.72 -12.03 -6.98
CA PRO A 32 -3.60 -11.63 -5.59
C PRO A 32 -2.84 -12.64 -4.74
N THR A 33 -2.10 -12.13 -3.76
CA THR A 33 -1.33 -12.95 -2.81
C THR A 33 -2.02 -13.00 -1.45
N TYR A 34 -1.63 -13.99 -0.63
CA TYR A 34 -2.17 -14.15 0.72
C TYR A 34 -1.34 -13.44 1.79
N GLU A 35 -0.02 -13.42 1.60
CA GLU A 35 0.95 -12.88 2.53
C GLU A 35 1.80 -11.79 1.89
N VAL A 36 2.11 -10.77 2.68
CA VAL A 36 2.95 -9.63 2.29
C VAL A 36 3.95 -9.37 3.40
N GLU A 37 5.23 -9.55 3.09
CA GLU A 37 6.36 -9.19 3.95
C GLU A 37 6.55 -7.67 3.98
N ILE A 38 7.09 -7.13 5.07
CA ILE A 38 7.30 -5.68 5.23
C ILE A 38 8.77 -5.42 5.51
N PHE A 39 9.36 -4.55 4.70
CA PHE A 39 10.73 -4.07 4.85
C PHE A 39 10.71 -2.58 5.17
N GLN A 40 11.63 -2.11 6.02
CA GLN A 40 11.76 -0.69 6.40
C GLN A 40 13.20 -0.22 6.28
N THR A 41 14.12 -0.97 6.89
CA THR A 41 15.54 -0.59 6.95
C THR A 41 16.42 -1.50 6.11
N ASN A 42 16.12 -2.81 6.12
CA ASN A 42 16.86 -3.80 5.35
C ASN A 42 16.04 -4.13 4.10
N LEU A 43 16.66 -4.02 2.93
CA LEU A 43 16.04 -4.42 1.67
C LEU A 43 16.00 -5.95 1.56
N PRO A 44 15.04 -6.51 0.80
CA PRO A 44 15.02 -7.95 0.53
C PRO A 44 16.29 -8.39 -0.21
N GLU A 45 16.86 -9.52 0.19
CA GLU A 45 18.03 -10.12 -0.48
C GLU A 45 17.66 -10.85 -1.78
N LYS A 46 16.41 -11.34 -1.86
CA LYS A 46 15.91 -12.05 -3.04
C LYS A 46 15.69 -11.10 -4.20
N ASP A 47 15.89 -11.60 -5.41
CA ASP A 47 15.56 -10.88 -6.63
C ASP A 47 14.05 -10.59 -6.72
N TYR A 48 13.70 -9.34 -7.02
CA TYR A 48 12.31 -8.91 -7.17
C TYR A 48 12.11 -7.99 -8.37
N ILE A 49 10.85 -7.79 -8.71
CA ILE A 49 10.37 -6.72 -9.59
C ILE A 49 9.54 -5.73 -8.77
N GLU A 50 9.66 -4.45 -9.11
CA GLU A 50 8.83 -3.39 -8.52
C GLU A 50 7.50 -3.31 -9.28
N LEU A 51 6.39 -3.48 -8.55
CA LEU A 51 5.04 -3.40 -9.12
C LEU A 51 4.51 -1.96 -9.16
N GLY A 52 4.98 -1.13 -8.23
CA GLY A 52 4.64 0.28 -8.15
C GLY A 52 4.71 0.87 -6.75
N LEU A 53 4.40 2.16 -6.67
CA LEU A 53 4.35 2.93 -5.43
C LEU A 53 2.94 2.90 -4.85
N LEU A 54 2.85 2.58 -3.57
CA LEU A 54 1.65 2.68 -2.76
C LEU A 54 1.78 3.90 -1.85
N SER A 55 0.70 4.67 -1.72
CA SER A 55 0.63 5.82 -0.83
C SER A 55 -0.69 5.83 -0.07
N VAL A 56 -0.62 6.09 1.23
CA VAL A 56 -1.81 6.21 2.09
C VAL A 56 -1.61 7.35 3.08
N ASP A 57 -2.69 7.90 3.62
CA ASP A 57 -2.61 8.86 4.72
C ASP A 57 -2.04 8.18 5.98
N THR A 58 -1.25 8.93 6.76
CA THR A 58 -0.72 8.43 8.02
C THR A 58 -1.84 8.16 9.01
N GLY A 59 -1.74 7.05 9.72
CA GLY A 59 -2.78 6.61 10.65
C GLY A 59 -2.53 5.21 11.18
N LYS A 60 -3.28 4.83 12.21
CA LYS A 60 -3.13 3.53 12.91
C LYS A 60 -3.28 2.31 11.98
N LYS A 61 -3.97 2.47 10.85
CA LYS A 61 -4.25 1.40 9.88
C LYS A 61 -3.42 1.52 8.60
N ALA A 62 -2.59 2.55 8.45
CA ALA A 62 -1.87 2.84 7.21
C ALA A 62 -1.05 1.65 6.70
N ILE A 63 -0.29 0.99 7.57
CA ILE A 63 0.48 -0.21 7.20
C ILE A 63 -0.43 -1.35 6.75
N ILE A 64 -1.55 -1.58 7.44
CA ILE A 64 -2.51 -2.64 7.09
C ILE A 64 -3.12 -2.36 5.72
N GLU A 65 -3.53 -1.12 5.47
CA GLU A 65 -4.10 -0.69 4.20
C GLU A 65 -3.11 -0.86 3.04
N LEU A 66 -1.84 -0.49 3.25
CA LEU A 66 -0.77 -0.74 2.27
C LEU A 66 -0.57 -2.25 2.01
N LYS A 67 -0.58 -3.08 3.04
CA LYS A 67 -0.48 -4.54 2.88
C LYS A 67 -1.65 -5.13 2.11
N ASP A 68 -2.87 -4.73 2.46
CA ASP A 68 -4.06 -5.24 1.79
C ASP A 68 -4.05 -4.84 0.32
N LYS A 69 -3.65 -3.59 0.01
CA LYS A 69 -3.49 -3.17 -1.38
C LYS A 69 -2.37 -3.93 -2.11
N ALA A 70 -1.26 -4.18 -1.44
CA ALA A 70 -0.15 -4.97 -1.98
C ALA A 70 -0.61 -6.40 -2.32
N LYS A 71 -1.42 -7.02 -1.46
CA LYS A 71 -2.04 -8.34 -1.73
C LYS A 71 -2.91 -8.31 -2.97
N GLU A 72 -3.79 -7.32 -3.08
CA GLU A 72 -4.69 -7.16 -4.23
C GLU A 72 -3.94 -7.08 -5.56
N ILE A 73 -2.79 -6.38 -5.60
CA ILE A 73 -1.99 -6.22 -6.83
C ILE A 73 -1.00 -7.36 -7.07
N GLY A 74 -1.00 -8.39 -6.21
CA GLY A 74 -0.16 -9.57 -6.35
C GLY A 74 1.29 -9.38 -5.91
N ALA A 75 1.57 -8.41 -5.03
CA ALA A 75 2.88 -8.24 -4.39
C ALA A 75 3.09 -9.28 -3.29
N ASN A 76 4.33 -9.71 -3.09
CA ASN A 76 4.71 -10.59 -1.97
C ASN A 76 5.38 -9.81 -0.83
N ALA A 77 5.78 -8.57 -1.09
CA ALA A 77 6.38 -7.72 -0.09
C ALA A 77 6.14 -6.24 -0.38
N ILE A 78 6.30 -5.41 0.65
CA ILE A 78 6.37 -3.95 0.55
C ILE A 78 7.64 -3.44 1.22
N ILE A 79 8.26 -2.43 0.62
CA ILE A 79 9.39 -1.70 1.20
C ILE A 79 8.87 -0.31 1.59
N ILE A 80 8.78 -0.04 2.89
CA ILE A 80 8.35 1.23 3.45
C ILE A 80 9.43 2.28 3.20
N LEU A 81 9.04 3.36 2.51
CA LEU A 81 9.92 4.49 2.21
C LEU A 81 10.01 5.50 3.36
N GLY A 82 9.08 5.42 4.32
CA GLY A 82 9.09 6.20 5.55
C GLY A 82 7.74 6.85 5.86
N GLU A 83 7.63 7.33 7.11
CA GLU A 83 6.53 8.16 7.61
C GLU A 83 7.10 9.56 7.90
N LYS A 84 6.62 10.59 7.20
CA LYS A 84 7.13 11.95 7.43
C LYS A 84 6.46 12.56 8.65
N ASN A 85 7.12 12.47 9.81
CA ASN A 85 6.77 13.28 10.97
C ASN A 85 7.54 14.61 10.97
N GLU A 86 8.86 14.63 10.75
CA GLU A 86 9.64 15.84 10.44
C GLU A 86 10.90 15.44 9.64
N GLY A 87 11.09 15.96 8.41
CA GLY A 87 12.24 15.64 7.54
C GLY A 87 11.96 14.64 6.41
N THR A 88 12.60 14.83 5.27
CA THR A 88 12.50 13.94 4.10
C THR A 88 13.46 12.76 4.31
N VAL A 89 12.94 11.54 4.51
CA VAL A 89 13.77 10.32 4.46
C VAL A 89 13.84 9.89 3.00
N ALA A 90 15.05 9.90 2.44
CA ALA A 90 15.31 9.32 1.13
C ALA A 90 15.72 7.86 1.32
N VAL A 91 14.86 6.92 0.93
CA VAL A 91 15.23 5.51 0.86
C VAL A 91 15.64 5.21 -0.58
N PRO A 92 16.89 4.79 -0.83
CA PRO A 92 17.30 4.34 -2.15
C PRO A 92 16.61 3.01 -2.44
N ILE A 93 15.79 2.97 -3.49
CA ILE A 93 15.31 1.71 -4.08
C ILE A 93 15.68 1.74 -5.55
N GLY A 94 16.56 0.82 -5.96
CA GLY A 94 17.25 0.88 -7.26
C GLY A 94 18.09 2.16 -7.38
N ASP A 95 18.01 2.82 -8.54
CA ASP A 95 18.70 4.09 -8.85
C ASP A 95 17.88 5.34 -8.47
N MET A 96 16.71 5.18 -7.83
CA MET A 96 15.77 6.28 -7.57
C MET A 96 15.74 6.66 -6.08
N ALA A 97 15.79 7.98 -5.83
CA ALA A 97 15.54 8.56 -4.52
C ALA A 97 14.08 8.99 -4.41
N TYR A 98 13.34 8.41 -3.48
CA TYR A 98 11.93 8.73 -3.26
C TYR A 98 11.76 9.75 -2.14
N GLY A 99 11.06 10.86 -2.45
CA GLY A 99 10.66 11.85 -1.45
C GLY A 99 9.24 11.58 -0.95
N VAL A 100 9.08 11.32 0.34
CA VAL A 100 7.76 11.06 0.95
C VAL A 100 7.07 12.37 1.35
N PRO A 101 5.82 12.63 0.90
CA PRO A 101 5.04 13.80 1.33
C PRO A 101 4.74 13.80 2.83
N VAL A 102 4.44 14.98 3.40
CA VAL A 102 4.01 15.11 4.80
C VAL A 102 2.65 14.42 4.98
N ASN A 103 2.45 13.74 6.10
CA ASN A 103 1.21 13.00 6.42
C ASN A 103 0.87 11.85 5.45
N LYS A 104 1.83 11.39 4.65
CA LYS A 104 1.70 10.18 3.85
C LYS A 104 2.68 9.13 4.35
N LEU A 105 2.22 7.89 4.32
CA LEU A 105 3.06 6.71 4.40
C LEU A 105 3.15 6.12 3.01
N GLN A 106 4.37 5.93 2.51
CA GLN A 106 4.62 5.37 1.20
C GLN A 106 5.40 4.06 1.27
N ALA A 107 5.12 3.18 0.32
CA ALA A 107 5.83 1.92 0.18
C ALA A 107 5.94 1.51 -1.29
N VAL A 108 7.04 0.89 -1.67
CA VAL A 108 7.15 0.22 -2.97
C VAL A 108 6.65 -1.22 -2.81
N ALA A 109 5.66 -1.59 -3.61
CA ALA A 109 5.18 -2.96 -3.68
C ALA A 109 6.05 -3.78 -4.63
N ILE A 110 6.50 -4.94 -4.19
CA ILE A 110 7.42 -5.80 -4.94
C ILE A 110 6.89 -7.23 -5.03
N ARG A 111 7.33 -7.94 -6.07
CA ARG A 111 7.09 -9.36 -6.27
C ARG A 111 8.42 -10.08 -6.49
N TYR A 112 8.66 -11.17 -5.77
CA TYR A 112 9.86 -11.97 -5.97
C TYR A 112 9.83 -12.67 -7.33
N LYS A 113 10.98 -12.77 -8.00
CA LYS A 113 11.08 -13.42 -9.32
C LYS A 113 10.94 -14.95 -9.21
N ASP A 114 11.33 -15.53 -8.09
CA ASP A 114 11.33 -16.99 -7.86
C ASP A 114 9.93 -17.56 -7.54
N ASP A 115 8.89 -16.71 -7.43
CA ASP A 115 7.48 -17.09 -7.26
C ASP A 115 6.74 -17.26 -8.62
N GLN A 116 7.46 -17.59 -9.70
CA GLN A 116 6.92 -17.87 -11.04
C GLN A 116 7.15 -19.31 -11.48
#